data_AF-A0AAP0BRH3-F1
#
_entry.id   AF-A0AAP0BRH3-F1
#
_cell.length_a   1.000
_cell.length_b   1.000
_cell.length_c   1.000
_cell.angle_alpha   90.00
_cell.angle_beta   90.00
_cell.angle_gamma   90.00
#
_symmetry.space_group_name_H-M   'P 1'
#
loop_
_entity.id
_entity.type
_entity.pdbx_description
1 polymer ?
#
loop_
_entity_poly.entity_id
_entity_poly.type
_entity_poly.pdbx_seq_one_letter_code
_entity_poly.pdbx_strand_id
1 'polypeptide(L)'
;MVWSHPGISIEDLVDRIKGFVDILVLASGYQSSGLPAIWDVGSIKKALKWGIFFEDVLKSLRRSYGNYEESVKELDAALSHLTSDPNFPLGLKDMSSATLSNARRLVLEHFLHAHPLKDTHLAAFLRAVVEIDIDELSESHTDSSSAYIGRLDLQMESLDLAAKKLLPKNAAANFNCLKHVDQDFHSPLESDGGNNEFICADNSFFVVKQVLHRQAIIADIHSMERGLHGLSDSITRNNLMGSADVSSE
;
A
#
# COMPACT_ATOMS: atom_id res chain seq x y z
N MET A 1 -7.09 -9.14 -32.72
CA MET A 1 -6.74 -8.39 -31.51
C MET A 1 -7.73 -7.27 -31.37
N VAL A 2 -8.37 -7.19 -30.22
CA VAL A 2 -9.38 -6.19 -29.88
C VAL A 2 -8.77 -5.03 -29.08
N TRP A 3 -7.56 -5.26 -28.58
CA TRP A 3 -6.66 -4.32 -27.95
C TRP A 3 -6.56 -3.01 -28.72
N SER A 4 -6.82 -1.90 -28.02
CA SER A 4 -7.01 -0.58 -28.61
C SER A 4 -6.02 0.48 -28.14
N HIS A 5 -4.99 0.13 -27.36
CA HIS A 5 -4.01 1.10 -26.89
C HIS A 5 -3.05 1.54 -28.02
N PRO A 6 -2.89 2.85 -28.28
CA PRO A 6 -2.12 3.33 -29.44
C PRO A 6 -0.60 3.26 -29.26
N GLY A 7 -0.11 3.21 -28.02
CA GLY A 7 1.32 3.33 -27.69
C GLY A 7 2.01 2.05 -27.22
N ILE A 8 1.28 0.95 -27.06
CA ILE A 8 1.84 -0.33 -26.61
C ILE A 8 0.97 -1.48 -27.12
N SER A 9 1.58 -2.56 -27.60
CA SER A 9 0.87 -3.79 -27.95
C SER A 9 0.48 -4.56 -26.68
N ILE A 10 -0.46 -5.50 -26.78
CA ILE A 10 -0.81 -6.34 -25.63
C ILE A 10 0.36 -7.26 -25.25
N GLU A 11 1.12 -7.75 -26.24
CA GLU A 11 2.30 -8.60 -26.03
C GLU A 11 3.39 -7.86 -25.26
N ASP A 12 3.72 -6.64 -25.70
CA ASP A 12 4.72 -5.80 -25.02
C ASP A 12 4.27 -5.42 -23.60
N LEU A 13 2.96 -5.22 -23.40
CA LEU A 13 2.41 -4.93 -22.08
C LEU A 13 2.55 -6.13 -21.14
N VAL A 14 2.24 -7.34 -21.62
CA VAL A 14 2.42 -8.59 -20.86
C VAL A 14 3.88 -8.83 -20.51
N ASP A 15 4.81 -8.57 -21.43
CA ASP A 15 6.25 -8.68 -21.14
C ASP A 15 6.72 -7.67 -20.10
N ARG A 16 6.17 -6.45 -20.10
CA ARG A 16 6.39 -5.47 -19.03
C ARG A 16 5.80 -5.95 -17.71
N ILE A 17 4.62 -6.55 -17.70
CA ILE A 17 3.99 -7.08 -16.49
C ILE A 17 4.88 -8.14 -15.83
N LYS A 18 5.56 -9.00 -16.60
CA LYS A 18 6.54 -9.96 -16.05
C LYS A 18 7.66 -9.26 -15.28
N GLY A 19 8.28 -8.24 -15.88
CA GLY A 19 9.31 -7.45 -15.19
C GLY A 19 8.78 -6.70 -13.97
N PHE A 20 7.51 -6.28 -13.99
CA PHE A 20 6.85 -5.67 -12.84
C PHE A 20 6.62 -6.67 -11.70
N VAL A 21 6.23 -7.90 -12.03
CA VAL A 21 6.10 -9.00 -11.06
C VAL A 21 7.45 -9.24 -10.37
N ASP A 22 8.55 -9.28 -11.11
CA ASP A 22 9.89 -9.42 -10.53
C ASP A 22 10.23 -8.26 -9.57
N ILE A 23 9.86 -7.03 -9.92
CA ILE A 23 10.01 -5.85 -9.06
C ILE A 23 9.21 -6.03 -7.76
N LEU A 24 7.95 -6.47 -7.82
CA LEU A 24 7.11 -6.68 -6.64
C LEU A 24 7.66 -7.79 -5.74
N VAL A 25 8.16 -8.89 -6.32
CA VAL A 25 8.82 -9.96 -5.58
C VAL A 25 10.05 -9.43 -4.86
N LEU A 26 10.91 -8.65 -5.53
CA LEU A 26 12.08 -8.04 -4.89
C LEU A 26 11.71 -6.98 -3.84
N ALA A 27 10.62 -6.25 -4.05
CA ALA A 27 10.11 -5.27 -3.11
C ALA A 27 9.63 -5.92 -1.79
N SER A 28 9.27 -7.20 -1.82
CA SER A 28 8.89 -7.97 -0.61
C SER A 28 10.08 -8.23 0.36
N GLY A 29 11.31 -7.91 -0.04
CA GLY A 29 12.45 -7.79 0.86
C GLY A 29 13.59 -8.79 0.63
N TYR A 30 13.42 -9.81 -0.21
CA TYR A 30 14.46 -10.79 -0.50
C TYR A 30 14.66 -11.00 -2.00
N GLN A 31 15.90 -11.27 -2.37
CA GLN A 31 16.29 -11.74 -3.71
C GLN A 31 16.17 -13.26 -3.77
N SER A 32 16.18 -13.83 -4.97
CA SER A 32 16.15 -15.30 -5.17
C SER A 32 17.32 -16.04 -4.51
N SER A 33 18.42 -15.34 -4.20
CA SER A 33 19.56 -15.85 -3.44
C SER A 33 19.30 -15.98 -1.93
N GLY A 34 18.15 -15.51 -1.43
CA GLY A 34 17.84 -15.41 0.00
C GLY A 34 18.51 -14.21 0.69
N LEU A 35 19.25 -13.37 -0.04
CA LEU A 35 19.81 -12.14 0.50
C LEU A 35 18.74 -11.03 0.55
N PRO A 36 18.82 -10.12 1.53
CA PRO A 36 17.95 -8.95 1.55
C PRO A 36 18.08 -8.14 0.25
N ALA A 37 16.95 -7.78 -0.35
CA ALA A 37 16.93 -6.89 -1.51
C ALA A 37 17.41 -5.49 -1.11
N ILE A 38 18.39 -4.96 -1.83
CA ILE A 38 18.93 -3.62 -1.60
C ILE A 38 18.17 -2.66 -2.51
N TRP A 39 17.57 -1.65 -1.89
CA TRP A 39 16.79 -0.63 -2.57
C TRP A 39 17.30 0.75 -2.17
N ASP A 40 17.86 1.48 -3.14
CA ASP A 40 18.15 2.90 -3.01
C ASP A 40 16.96 3.75 -3.47
N VAL A 41 17.00 5.05 -3.15
CA VAL A 41 15.96 6.03 -3.52
C VAL A 41 15.63 5.96 -5.01
N GLY A 42 16.64 5.91 -5.88
CA GLY A 42 16.44 5.89 -7.33
C GLY A 42 15.77 4.61 -7.83
N SER A 43 16.15 3.46 -7.28
CA SER A 43 15.53 2.18 -7.62
C SER A 43 14.07 2.10 -7.13
N ILE A 44 13.75 2.66 -5.97
CA ILE A 44 12.37 2.75 -5.46
C ILE A 44 11.54 3.68 -6.35
N LYS A 45 12.07 4.86 -6.72
CA LYS A 45 11.40 5.78 -7.67
C LYS A 45 11.11 5.08 -8.99
N LYS A 46 12.05 4.28 -9.51
CA LYS A 46 11.82 3.49 -10.73
C LYS A 46 10.67 2.49 -10.54
N ALA A 47 10.65 1.73 -9.44
CA ALA A 47 9.56 0.80 -9.16
C ALA A 47 8.19 1.51 -9.10
N LEU A 48 8.12 2.68 -8.48
CA LEU A 48 6.91 3.50 -8.47
C LEU A 48 6.51 3.98 -9.87
N LYS A 49 7.48 4.38 -10.71
CA LYS A 49 7.24 4.75 -12.12
C LYS A 49 6.72 3.60 -12.97
N TRP A 50 7.09 2.35 -12.67
CA TRP A 50 6.45 1.19 -13.28
C TRP A 50 4.96 1.11 -12.90
N GLY A 51 4.63 1.32 -11.63
CA GLY A 51 3.25 1.41 -11.18
C GLY A 51 2.46 2.52 -11.88
N ILE A 52 3.03 3.72 -11.97
CA ILE A 52 2.44 4.87 -12.70
C ILE A 52 2.16 4.49 -14.15
N PHE A 53 3.14 3.89 -14.83
CA PHE A 53 3.02 3.49 -16.22
C PHE A 53 1.80 2.58 -16.48
N PHE A 54 1.58 1.54 -15.68
CA PHE A 54 0.42 0.64 -15.88
C PHE A 54 -0.91 1.35 -15.64
N GLU A 55 -0.97 2.20 -14.61
CA GLU A 55 -2.17 2.99 -14.36
C GLU A 55 -2.47 3.94 -15.51
N ASP A 56 -1.45 4.57 -16.10
CA ASP A 56 -1.62 5.49 -17.23
C ASP A 56 -2.06 4.77 -18.50
N VAL A 57 -1.55 3.56 -18.77
CA VAL A 57 -2.01 2.71 -19.87
C VAL A 57 -3.50 2.34 -19.70
N LEU A 58 -3.94 2.02 -18.48
CA LEU A 58 -5.36 1.69 -18.24
C LEU A 58 -6.26 2.93 -18.26
N LYS A 59 -5.77 4.07 -17.74
CA LYS A 59 -6.48 5.36 -17.85
C LYS A 59 -6.62 5.80 -19.30
N SER A 60 -5.59 5.63 -20.13
CA SER A 60 -5.64 5.99 -21.55
C SER A 60 -6.60 5.10 -22.32
N LEU A 61 -6.63 3.79 -22.03
CA LEU A 61 -7.63 2.87 -22.58
C LEU A 61 -9.05 3.30 -22.23
N ARG A 62 -9.29 3.71 -20.98
CA ARG A 62 -10.62 4.20 -20.55
C ARG A 62 -11.06 5.47 -21.28
N ARG A 63 -10.11 6.31 -21.68
CA ARG A 63 -10.36 7.52 -22.49
C ARG A 63 -10.55 7.22 -23.98
N SER A 64 -10.13 6.05 -24.45
CA SER A 64 -10.30 5.63 -25.84
C SER A 64 -11.76 5.29 -26.12
N TYR A 65 -12.38 5.94 -27.11
CA TYR A 65 -13.78 5.69 -27.46
C TYR A 65 -13.93 4.34 -28.20
N GLY A 66 -14.77 3.45 -27.66
CA GLY A 66 -15.36 2.32 -28.39
C GLY A 66 -14.95 0.93 -27.91
N ASN A 67 -13.69 0.71 -27.51
CA ASN A 67 -13.13 -0.65 -27.34
C ASN A 67 -12.54 -0.94 -25.95
N TYR A 68 -12.80 -0.08 -24.95
CA TYR A 68 -12.24 -0.22 -23.60
C TYR A 68 -12.57 -1.58 -22.97
N GLU A 69 -13.85 -1.92 -22.90
CA GLU A 69 -14.35 -3.13 -22.24
C GLU A 69 -13.75 -4.41 -22.86
N GLU A 70 -13.63 -4.43 -24.18
CA GLU A 70 -13.05 -5.56 -24.89
C GLU A 70 -11.53 -5.63 -24.74
N SER A 71 -10.84 -4.48 -24.70
CA SER A 71 -9.39 -4.41 -24.43
C SER A 71 -9.06 -4.87 -23.01
N VAL A 72 -9.88 -4.51 -22.02
CA VAL A 72 -9.75 -4.97 -20.64
C VAL A 72 -9.97 -6.48 -20.54
N LYS A 73 -10.99 -7.02 -21.21
CA LYS A 73 -11.22 -8.47 -21.28
C LYS A 73 -10.06 -9.22 -21.93
N GLU A 74 -9.48 -8.68 -23.00
CA GLU A 74 -8.32 -9.28 -23.65
C GLU A 74 -7.10 -9.27 -22.72
N LEU A 75 -6.87 -8.16 -21.99
CA LEU A 75 -5.81 -8.06 -20.98
C LEU A 75 -6.02 -9.06 -19.83
N ASP A 76 -7.23 -9.16 -19.28
CA ASP A 76 -7.52 -10.10 -18.20
C ASP A 76 -7.39 -11.57 -18.63
N ALA A 77 -7.73 -11.88 -19.89
CA ALA A 77 -7.47 -13.19 -20.45
C ALA A 77 -5.96 -13.49 -20.56
N ALA A 78 -5.17 -12.51 -21.02
CA ALA A 78 -3.72 -12.64 -21.10
C ALA A 78 -3.06 -12.78 -19.71
N LEU A 79 -3.55 -12.02 -18.73
CA LEU A 79 -3.12 -12.11 -17.32
C LEU A 79 -3.48 -13.46 -16.71
N SER A 80 -4.69 -13.99 -16.94
CA SER A 80 -5.09 -15.32 -16.49
C SER A 80 -4.19 -16.42 -17.06
N HIS A 81 -3.79 -16.30 -18.33
CA HIS A 81 -2.80 -17.21 -18.91
C HIS A 81 -1.42 -17.05 -18.23
N LEU A 82 -0.97 -15.82 -17.96
CA LEU A 82 0.29 -15.56 -17.27
C LEU A 82 0.32 -16.11 -15.84
N THR A 83 -0.74 -15.89 -15.06
CA THR A 83 -0.83 -16.32 -13.65
C THR A 83 -1.08 -17.82 -13.48
N SER A 84 -1.44 -18.51 -14.56
CA SER A 84 -1.60 -19.97 -14.58
C SER A 84 -0.27 -20.74 -14.60
N ASP A 85 0.86 -20.07 -14.87
CA ASP A 85 2.19 -20.69 -14.82
C ASP A 85 2.48 -21.19 -13.39
N PRO A 86 2.87 -22.47 -13.21
CA PRO A 86 3.25 -23.01 -11.90
C PRO A 86 4.36 -22.24 -11.17
N ASN A 87 5.20 -21.51 -11.90
CA ASN A 87 6.29 -20.69 -11.36
C ASN A 87 5.86 -19.26 -11.03
N PHE A 88 4.62 -18.89 -11.34
CA PHE A 88 4.12 -17.55 -11.05
C PHE A 88 4.02 -17.33 -9.52
N PRO A 89 4.44 -16.18 -8.98
CA PRO A 89 4.41 -15.94 -7.53
C PRO A 89 2.99 -16.07 -6.96
N LEU A 90 2.81 -16.97 -6.00
CA LEU A 90 1.51 -17.27 -5.38
C LEU A 90 0.83 -16.03 -4.78
N GLY A 91 1.62 -15.11 -4.21
CA GLY A 91 1.10 -13.86 -3.63
C GLY A 91 0.54 -12.87 -4.66
N LEU A 92 0.74 -13.12 -5.95
CA LEU A 92 0.29 -12.27 -7.06
C LEU A 92 -0.70 -13.00 -7.99
N LYS A 93 -1.16 -14.20 -7.63
CA LYS A 93 -1.96 -15.06 -8.50
C LYS A 93 -3.26 -14.41 -8.99
N ASP A 94 -3.83 -13.50 -8.22
CA ASP A 94 -5.06 -12.77 -8.54
C ASP A 94 -4.78 -11.47 -9.33
N MET A 95 -3.64 -11.38 -10.04
CA MET A 95 -3.32 -10.22 -10.86
C MET A 95 -4.29 -10.09 -12.03
N SER A 96 -4.92 -8.91 -12.13
CA SER A 96 -5.90 -8.53 -13.15
C SER A 96 -5.68 -7.07 -13.58
N SER A 97 -6.45 -6.62 -14.56
CA SER A 97 -6.57 -5.22 -14.95
C SER A 97 -6.98 -4.33 -13.77
N ALA A 98 -7.83 -4.82 -12.85
CA ALA A 98 -8.20 -4.12 -11.62
C ALA A 98 -7.03 -4.02 -10.62
N THR A 99 -6.17 -5.03 -10.59
CA THR A 99 -4.93 -5.03 -9.80
C THR A 99 -3.96 -4.01 -10.40
N LEU A 100 -3.77 -4.00 -11.72
CA LEU A 100 -2.87 -3.09 -12.44
C LEU A 100 -3.35 -1.62 -12.43
N SER A 101 -4.66 -1.37 -12.35
CA SER A 101 -5.20 0.00 -12.20
C SER A 101 -4.87 0.63 -10.84
N ASN A 102 -4.33 -0.17 -9.91
CA ASN A 102 -3.83 0.24 -8.60
C ASN A 102 -2.33 -0.09 -8.43
N ALA A 103 -1.58 -0.19 -9.54
CA ALA A 103 -0.21 -0.70 -9.51
C ALA A 103 0.74 0.14 -8.64
N ARG A 104 0.58 1.47 -8.54
CA ARG A 104 1.39 2.27 -7.59
C ARG A 104 1.17 1.80 -6.16
N ARG A 105 -0.09 1.60 -5.76
CA ARG A 105 -0.45 1.16 -4.41
C ARG A 105 0.16 -0.20 -4.11
N LEU A 106 0.14 -1.14 -5.06
CA LEU A 106 0.79 -2.44 -4.89
C LEU A 106 2.29 -2.30 -4.61
N VAL A 107 2.99 -1.43 -5.33
CA VAL A 107 4.42 -1.17 -5.09
C VAL A 107 4.63 -0.63 -3.68
N LEU A 108 3.87 0.39 -3.27
CA LEU A 108 3.95 0.97 -1.92
C LEU A 108 3.67 -0.07 -0.83
N GLU A 109 2.67 -0.93 -1.02
CA GLU A 109 2.35 -2.01 -0.11
C GLU A 109 3.48 -3.01 0.01
N HIS A 110 4.09 -3.45 -1.09
CA HIS A 110 5.18 -4.42 -1.03
C HIS A 110 6.40 -3.86 -0.30
N PHE A 111 6.79 -2.61 -0.58
CA PHE A 111 7.88 -1.95 0.15
C PHE A 111 7.59 -1.78 1.63
N LEU A 112 6.36 -1.39 1.98
CA LEU A 112 5.98 -1.30 3.37
C LEU A 112 6.01 -2.67 4.04
N HIS A 113 5.45 -3.72 3.42
CA HIS A 113 5.35 -5.06 4.02
C HIS A 113 6.65 -5.87 4.00
N ALA A 114 7.73 -5.34 3.41
CA ALA A 114 9.04 -5.97 3.44
C ALA A 114 9.56 -6.14 4.88
N HIS A 115 9.93 -7.36 5.26
CA HIS A 115 10.48 -7.67 6.57
C HIS A 115 11.90 -8.28 6.46
N PRO A 116 12.88 -7.81 7.26
CA PRO A 116 12.82 -6.69 8.20
C PRO A 116 13.03 -5.33 7.51
N LEU A 117 12.16 -4.36 7.81
CA LEU A 117 12.30 -2.98 7.32
C LEU A 117 13.42 -2.28 8.10
N LYS A 118 14.62 -2.22 7.51
CA LYS A 118 15.75 -1.49 8.12
C LYS A 118 15.52 0.02 8.03
N ASP A 119 16.00 0.79 9.00
CA ASP A 119 15.89 2.26 9.02
C ASP A 119 16.41 2.91 7.74
N THR A 120 17.51 2.39 7.18
CA THR A 120 18.07 2.87 5.91
C THR A 120 17.14 2.64 4.72
N HIS A 121 16.43 1.52 4.70
CA HIS A 121 15.45 1.20 3.67
C HIS A 121 14.19 2.06 3.83
N LEU A 122 13.68 2.18 5.06
CA LEU A 122 12.53 3.05 5.36
C LEU A 122 12.83 4.51 4.98
N ALA A 123 14.01 5.02 5.32
CA ALA A 123 14.43 6.37 4.95
C ALA A 123 14.51 6.56 3.43
N ALA A 124 15.08 5.58 2.71
CA ALA A 124 15.15 5.61 1.26
C ALA A 124 13.75 5.55 0.61
N PHE A 125 12.86 4.73 1.15
CA PHE A 125 11.48 4.57 0.72
C PHE A 125 10.68 5.86 0.92
N LEU A 126 10.66 6.41 2.14
CA LEU A 126 9.96 7.65 2.45
C LEU A 126 10.47 8.80 1.57
N ARG A 127 11.79 8.91 1.39
CA ARG A 127 12.37 9.93 0.52
C ARG A 127 11.92 9.75 -0.94
N ALA A 128 11.93 8.53 -1.47
CA ALA A 128 11.50 8.27 -2.84
C ALA A 128 10.02 8.64 -3.05
N VAL A 129 9.16 8.34 -2.07
CA VAL A 129 7.73 8.64 -2.10
C VAL A 129 7.49 10.16 -2.13
N VAL A 130 8.15 10.90 -1.24
CA VAL A 130 8.07 12.38 -1.22
C VAL A 130 8.59 12.97 -2.53
N GLU A 131 9.73 12.49 -3.04
CA GLU A 131 10.28 13.00 -4.29
C GLU A 131 9.36 12.72 -5.50
N ILE A 132 8.67 11.57 -5.55
CA ILE A 132 7.68 11.29 -6.61
C ILE A 132 6.49 12.25 -6.51
N ASP A 133 5.97 12.47 -5.31
CA ASP A 133 4.82 13.38 -5.12
C ASP A 133 5.16 14.83 -5.48
N ILE A 134 6.40 15.27 -5.17
CA ILE A 134 6.91 16.59 -5.58
C ILE A 134 7.14 16.65 -7.10
N ASP A 135 7.70 15.60 -7.70
CA ASP A 135 7.93 15.52 -9.14
C ASP A 135 6.58 15.65 -9.90
N GLU A 136 5.52 14.98 -9.43
CA GLU A 136 4.17 15.05 -10.01
C GLU A 136 3.53 16.45 -9.89
N LEU A 137 3.78 17.16 -8.78
CA LEU A 137 3.34 18.56 -8.57
C LEU A 137 4.16 19.58 -9.37
N SER A 138 5.42 19.27 -9.70
CA SER A 138 6.30 20.17 -10.43
C SER A 138 5.90 20.36 -11.90
N GLU A 139 5.08 19.45 -12.44
CA GLU A 139 4.52 19.59 -13.78
C GLU A 139 3.49 20.74 -13.88
N SER A 140 2.92 21.19 -12.74
CA SER A 140 1.85 22.21 -12.70
C SER A 140 2.22 23.51 -11.97
N HIS A 141 3.24 23.52 -11.10
CA HIS A 141 3.51 24.65 -10.20
C HIS A 141 4.99 25.10 -10.14
N THR A 142 5.19 26.41 -9.99
CA THR A 142 6.52 27.04 -9.85
C THR A 142 7.19 26.82 -8.49
N ASP A 143 6.44 26.43 -7.47
CA ASP A 143 6.95 26.05 -6.13
C ASP A 143 6.27 24.74 -5.66
N SER A 144 6.74 23.63 -6.21
CA SER A 144 6.18 22.29 -5.95
C SER A 144 6.37 21.81 -4.51
N SER A 145 7.36 22.36 -3.79
CA SER A 145 7.63 21.97 -2.40
C SER A 145 6.60 22.56 -1.45
N SER A 146 6.25 23.85 -1.57
CA SER A 146 5.21 24.44 -0.73
C SER A 146 3.82 23.89 -1.05
N ALA A 147 3.55 23.61 -2.34
CA ALA A 147 2.33 22.93 -2.77
C ALA A 147 2.20 21.52 -2.16
N TYR A 148 3.30 20.76 -2.16
CA TYR A 148 3.34 19.42 -1.54
C TYR A 148 3.01 19.48 -0.04
N ILE A 149 3.66 20.38 0.70
CA ILE A 149 3.43 20.52 2.15
C ILE A 149 1.99 20.94 2.43
N GLY A 150 1.47 21.95 1.72
CA GLY A 150 0.09 22.39 1.89
C GLY A 150 -0.93 21.28 1.60
N ARG A 151 -0.69 20.44 0.57
CA ARG A 151 -1.52 19.28 0.26
C ARG A 151 -1.45 18.22 1.35
N LEU A 152 -0.26 17.91 1.86
CA LEU A 152 -0.06 16.93 2.93
C LEU A 152 -0.74 17.39 4.24
N ASP A 153 -0.65 18.68 4.58
CA ASP A 153 -1.28 19.24 5.77
C ASP A 153 -2.81 19.08 5.72
N LEU A 154 -3.45 19.42 4.59
CA LEU A 154 -4.89 19.22 4.39
C LEU A 154 -5.31 17.75 4.55
N GLN A 155 -4.48 16.83 4.06
CA GLN A 155 -4.73 15.40 4.20
C GLN A 155 -4.58 14.91 5.65
N MET A 156 -3.61 15.44 6.39
CA MET A 156 -3.44 15.13 7.81
C MET A 156 -4.60 15.66 8.65
N GLU A 157 -5.09 16.87 8.37
CA GLU A 157 -6.28 17.42 9.03
C GLU A 157 -7.53 16.56 8.76
N SER A 158 -7.70 16.08 7.53
CA SER A 158 -8.78 15.16 7.16
C SER A 158 -8.71 13.84 7.95
N LEU A 159 -7.50 13.28 8.09
CA LEU A 159 -7.26 12.05 8.85
C LEU A 159 -7.60 12.23 10.34
N ASP A 160 -7.15 13.33 10.95
CA ASP A 160 -7.44 13.66 12.36
C ASP A 160 -8.93 13.89 12.59
N LEU A 161 -9.61 14.58 11.66
CA LEU A 161 -11.06 14.77 11.71
C LEU A 161 -11.82 13.44 11.61
N ALA A 162 -11.38 12.53 10.73
CA ALA A 162 -11.95 11.19 10.60
C ALA A 162 -11.76 10.35 11.88
N ALA A 163 -10.56 10.41 12.49
CA ALA A 163 -10.28 9.75 13.76
C ALA A 163 -11.17 10.28 14.90
N LYS A 164 -11.43 11.59 14.94
CA LYS A 164 -12.29 12.23 15.94
C LYS A 164 -13.79 11.93 15.76
N LYS A 165 -14.28 11.89 14.51
CA LYS A 165 -15.70 11.63 14.21
C LYS A 165 -16.14 10.20 14.54
N LEU A 166 -15.23 9.24 14.49
CA LEU A 166 -15.53 7.83 14.74
C LEU A 166 -15.35 7.39 16.20
N LEU A 167 -15.09 8.32 17.12
CA LEU A 167 -14.94 8.07 18.55
C LEU A 167 -16.22 8.52 19.29
N PRO A 168 -17.16 7.63 19.65
CA PRO A 168 -18.16 7.96 20.66
C PRO A 168 -17.43 8.14 22.00
N LYS A 169 -17.77 9.22 22.70
CA LYS A 169 -17.35 9.45 24.10
C LYS A 169 -17.67 8.19 24.92
N ASN A 170 -16.64 7.60 25.52
CA ASN A 170 -16.67 6.47 26.45
C ASN A 170 -16.59 5.08 25.82
N ALA A 171 -15.42 4.71 25.30
CA ALA A 171 -14.90 3.35 25.39
C ALA A 171 -13.39 3.37 25.15
N ALA A 172 -12.66 2.49 25.80
CA ALA A 172 -11.23 2.28 25.58
C ALA A 172 -10.91 2.22 24.08
N ALA A 173 -9.84 2.92 23.69
CA ALA A 173 -9.45 3.18 22.32
C ALA A 173 -9.47 1.90 21.46
N ASN A 174 -10.50 1.77 20.61
CA ASN A 174 -10.61 0.71 19.61
C ASN A 174 -10.51 1.36 18.22
N PHE A 175 -9.34 1.29 17.60
CA PHE A 175 -9.00 1.89 16.30
C PHE A 175 -9.42 1.05 15.07
N ASN A 176 -10.48 0.23 15.20
CA ASN A 176 -11.10 -0.46 14.07
C ASN A 176 -11.63 0.50 12.96
N CYS A 177 -11.61 1.82 13.22
CA CYS A 177 -11.97 2.90 12.30
C CYS A 177 -11.20 2.96 10.98
N LEU A 178 -9.90 2.62 10.96
CA LEU A 178 -9.08 2.88 9.76
C LEU A 178 -9.48 2.02 8.56
N LYS A 179 -10.13 0.87 8.81
CA LYS A 179 -10.64 -0.03 7.77
C LYS A 179 -11.86 0.56 7.04
N HIS A 180 -12.66 1.38 7.71
CA HIS A 180 -13.88 1.96 7.12
C HIS A 180 -13.55 3.11 6.16
N VAL A 181 -12.42 3.78 6.36
CA VAL A 181 -11.93 4.84 5.47
C VAL A 181 -11.50 4.28 4.11
N ASP A 182 -11.07 3.02 4.00
CA ASP A 182 -10.77 2.46 2.67
C ASP A 182 -12.03 2.41 1.77
N GLN A 183 -13.20 2.07 2.30
CA GLN A 183 -14.42 1.95 1.48
C GLN A 183 -14.97 3.29 0.99
N ASP A 184 -14.85 4.37 1.77
CA ASP A 184 -15.38 5.69 1.38
C ASP A 184 -14.55 6.38 0.28
N PHE A 185 -13.27 5.99 0.12
CA PHE A 185 -12.42 6.46 -0.99
C PHE A 185 -12.43 5.52 -2.21
N HIS A 186 -13.12 4.37 -2.12
CA HIS A 186 -13.19 3.36 -3.19
C HIS A 186 -14.39 3.52 -4.15
N SER A 187 -15.21 4.56 -4.00
CA SER A 187 -16.17 4.90 -5.05
C SER A 187 -15.47 5.73 -6.14
N PRO A 188 -15.53 5.34 -7.43
CA PRO A 188 -15.38 6.33 -8.48
C PRO A 188 -16.59 7.23 -8.33
N LEU A 189 -16.44 8.36 -7.63
CA LEU A 189 -17.44 9.40 -7.64
C LEU A 189 -17.59 9.79 -9.12
N GLU A 190 -18.71 9.39 -9.72
CA GLU A 190 -19.17 9.98 -10.97
C GLU A 190 -19.37 11.47 -10.68
N SER A 191 -18.31 12.26 -10.86
CA SER A 191 -18.45 13.70 -10.86
C SER A 191 -18.97 14.08 -12.23
N ASP A 192 -20.28 14.33 -12.25
CA ASP A 192 -20.92 15.23 -13.19
C ASP A 192 -20.11 16.53 -13.32
N GLY A 193 -20.14 17.10 -14.52
CA GLY A 193 -19.18 18.08 -15.02
C GLY A 193 -18.87 19.25 -14.08
N GLY A 194 -17.60 19.40 -13.74
CA GLY A 194 -17.07 20.56 -13.04
C GLY A 194 -15.59 20.33 -12.76
N ASN A 195 -14.76 21.33 -13.04
CA ASN A 195 -13.29 21.32 -12.96
C ASN A 195 -12.74 21.12 -11.53
N ASN A 196 -13.04 19.98 -10.89
CA ASN A 196 -12.30 19.50 -9.73
C ASN A 196 -11.24 18.53 -10.22
N GLU A 197 -10.04 19.07 -10.32
CA GLU A 197 -8.77 18.37 -10.43
C GLU A 197 -8.81 17.09 -9.59
N PHE A 198 -8.56 15.96 -10.26
CA PHE A 198 -8.41 14.64 -9.66
C PHE A 198 -7.61 14.77 -8.36
N ILE A 199 -8.20 14.43 -7.22
CA ILE A 199 -7.40 14.14 -6.02
C ILE A 199 -6.65 12.86 -6.37
N CYS A 200 -5.47 13.01 -6.99
CA CYS A 200 -4.58 11.91 -7.24
C CYS A 200 -4.29 11.25 -5.90
N ALA A 201 -4.32 9.92 -5.87
CA ALA A 201 -4.04 9.15 -4.67
C ALA A 201 -2.59 9.40 -4.25
N ASP A 202 -2.38 10.37 -3.35
CA ASP A 202 -1.04 10.79 -2.95
C ASP A 202 -0.31 9.64 -2.25
N ASN A 203 0.88 9.34 -2.78
CA ASN A 203 1.67 8.21 -2.32
C ASN A 203 2.07 8.41 -0.86
N SER A 204 2.45 9.64 -0.48
CA SER A 204 2.80 9.99 0.90
C SER A 204 1.65 9.80 1.87
N PHE A 205 0.43 10.21 1.49
CA PHE A 205 -0.74 10.04 2.34
C PHE A 205 -1.03 8.57 2.62
N PHE A 206 -1.00 7.74 1.56
CA PHE A 206 -1.18 6.30 1.68
C PHE A 206 -0.14 5.70 2.63
N VAL A 207 1.14 6.06 2.46
CA VAL A 207 2.23 5.56 3.29
C VAL A 207 2.06 5.96 4.74
N VAL A 208 1.74 7.23 5.03
CA VAL A 208 1.50 7.72 6.39
C VAL A 208 0.35 6.94 7.04
N LYS A 209 -0.77 6.76 6.33
CA LYS A 209 -1.92 5.99 6.83
C LYS A 209 -1.51 4.56 7.21
N GLN A 210 -0.73 3.88 6.35
CA GLN A 210 -0.29 2.51 6.60
C GLN A 210 0.72 2.39 7.76
N VAL A 211 1.64 3.34 7.89
CA VAL A 211 2.59 3.38 9.00
C VAL A 211 1.85 3.59 10.34
N LEU A 212 0.91 4.54 10.38
CA LEU A 212 0.09 4.79 11.57
C LEU A 212 -0.76 3.57 11.95
N HIS A 213 -1.35 2.90 10.96
CA HIS A 213 -2.10 1.66 11.18
C HIS A 213 -1.25 0.56 11.83
N ARG A 214 -0.02 0.36 11.35
CA ARG A 214 0.90 -0.63 11.93
C ARG A 214 1.34 -0.27 13.34
N GLN A 215 1.62 1.01 13.58
CA GLN A 215 1.98 1.48 14.91
C GLN A 215 0.85 1.21 15.91
N ALA A 216 -0.42 1.39 15.50
CA ALA A 216 -1.57 1.06 16.32
C ALA A 216 -1.64 -0.46 16.64
N ILE A 217 -1.48 -1.31 15.63
CA ILE A 217 -1.46 -2.78 15.84
C ILE A 217 -0.34 -3.19 16.80
N ILE A 218 0.87 -2.63 16.65
CA ILE A 218 2.00 -2.93 17.53
C ILE A 218 1.71 -2.49 18.97
N ALA A 219 1.08 -1.32 19.16
CA ALA A 219 0.69 -0.85 20.48
C ALA A 219 -0.34 -1.78 21.15
N ASP A 220 -1.30 -2.30 20.39
CA ASP A 220 -2.30 -3.27 20.87
C ASP A 220 -1.64 -4.59 21.28
N ILE A 221 -0.75 -5.14 20.43
CA ILE A 221 0.02 -6.35 20.74
C ILE A 221 0.83 -6.15 22.02
N HIS A 222 1.56 -5.04 22.14
CA HIS A 222 2.35 -4.73 23.34
C HIS A 222 1.48 -4.54 24.60
N SER A 223 0.24 -4.07 24.44
CA SER A 223 -0.73 -4.02 25.54
C SER A 223 -1.15 -5.42 25.99
N MET A 224 -1.46 -6.30 25.03
CA MET A 224 -1.79 -7.70 25.30
C MET A 224 -0.64 -8.47 25.94
N GLU A 225 0.59 -8.29 25.45
CA GLU A 225 1.80 -8.90 26.02
C GLU A 225 2.02 -8.49 27.47
N ARG A 226 1.85 -7.21 27.80
CA ARG A 226 1.92 -6.72 29.19
C ARG A 226 0.83 -7.34 30.07
N GLY A 227 -0.40 -7.47 29.56
CA GLY A 227 -1.48 -8.13 30.26
C GLY A 227 -1.18 -9.60 30.55
N LEU A 228 -0.66 -10.32 29.55
CA LEU A 228 -0.26 -11.73 29.69
C LEU A 228 0.90 -11.90 30.68
N HIS A 229 1.87 -10.99 30.66
CA HIS A 229 2.96 -10.97 31.63
C HIS A 229 2.44 -10.78 33.06
N GLY A 230 1.49 -9.86 33.27
CA GLY A 230 0.85 -9.66 34.57
C GLY A 230 0.06 -10.88 35.07
N LEU A 231 -0.60 -11.61 34.16
CA LEU A 231 -1.26 -12.88 34.49
C LEU A 231 -0.24 -13.96 34.88
N SER A 232 0.83 -14.10 34.09
CA SER A 232 1.92 -15.04 34.35
C SER A 232 2.56 -14.82 35.72
N ASP A 233 2.85 -13.56 36.07
CA ASP A 233 3.42 -13.20 37.36
C ASP A 233 2.48 -13.52 38.52
N SER A 234 1.17 -13.34 38.31
CA SER A 234 0.16 -13.62 39.33
C SER A 234 0.00 -15.13 39.57
N ILE A 235 0.03 -15.95 38.52
CA ILE A 235 0.00 -17.41 38.62
C ILE A 235 1.27 -17.92 39.34
N THR A 236 2.44 -17.40 38.98
CA THR A 236 3.72 -17.78 39.62
C THR A 236 3.69 -17.43 41.11
N ARG A 237 3.21 -16.24 41.48
CA ARG A 237 3.06 -15.85 42.90
C ARG A 237 2.08 -16.75 43.66
N ASN A 238 0.94 -17.08 43.09
CA ASN A 238 -0.06 -17.95 43.73
C ASN A 238 0.47 -19.38 43.94
N ASN A 239 1.24 -19.92 42.98
CA ASN A 239 1.87 -21.23 43.12
C ASN A 239 2.96 -21.25 44.21
N LEU A 240 3.70 -20.15 44.39
CA LEU A 240 4.68 -20.01 45.47
C LEU A 240 4.02 -19.98 46.85
N MET A 241 2.91 -19.23 47.00
CA MET A 241 2.18 -19.14 48.28
C MET A 241 1.51 -20.48 48.66
N GLY A 242 1.00 -21.25 47.70
CA GLY A 242 0.44 -22.58 47.95
C GLY A 242 1.44 -23.65 48.40
N SER A 243 2.76 -23.43 48.18
CA SER A 243 3.80 -24.37 48.64
C SER A 243 4.31 -24.08 50.06
N ALA A 244 4.10 -22.85 50.56
CA ALA A 244 4.57 -22.44 51.89
C ALA A 244 3.68 -22.98 53.03
N ASP A 245 2.40 -23.24 52.77
CA ASP A 245 1.44 -23.74 53.76
C ASP A 245 1.55 -25.25 54.04
N VAL A 246 2.38 -26.00 53.30
CA VAL A 246 2.53 -27.47 53.47
C VAL A 246 3.76 -27.85 54.31
N SER A 247 4.52 -26.89 54.84
CA SER A 247 5.76 -27.15 55.60
C SER A 247 5.67 -26.85 57.10
N SER A 248 4.46 -26.73 57.66
CA SER A 248 4.23 -26.53 59.11
C SER A 248 3.21 -27.53 59.64
N GLU A 249 3.59 -28.80 59.72
CA GLU A 249 3.02 -29.80 60.64
C GLU A 249 4.16 -30.46 61.43
#